data_AF-A0A433IJ05-F1
#
_entry.id   AF-A0A433IJ05-F1
#
_cell.length_a   1.000
_cell.length_b   1.000
_cell.length_c   1.000
_cell.angle_alpha   90.00
_cell.angle_beta   90.00
_cell.angle_gamma   90.00
#
_symmetry.space_group_name_H-M   'P 1'
#
loop_
_entity.id
_entity.type
_entity.pdbx_description
1 polymer ?
#
loop_
_entity_poly.entity_id
_entity_poly.type
_entity_poly.pdbx_seq_one_letter_code
_entity_poly.pdbx_strand_id
1 'polypeptide(L)'
;MRFSIWELLLILVIILVLFGGSRLRNLGGDLGAAIRGFRDSMKEGAKPDTAADEPRKLDQPASAERGSEASATTARDPLAKDRDKV
;
A
#
# COMPACT_ATOMS: atom_id res chain seq x y z
N MET A 1 -0.32 35.20 -1.87
CA MET A 1 0.01 34.11 -2.79
C MET A 1 -0.42 32.82 -2.12
N ARG A 2 -1.54 32.24 -2.55
CA ARG A 2 -2.11 31.04 -1.93
C ARG A 2 -1.57 29.83 -2.69
N PHE A 3 -0.73 29.03 -2.05
CA PHE A 3 -0.58 27.64 -2.43
C PHE A 3 -1.65 26.91 -1.63
N SER A 4 -2.85 26.77 -2.19
CA SER A 4 -3.90 26.01 -1.53
C SER A 4 -3.67 24.53 -1.81
N ILE A 5 -4.23 23.69 -0.94
CA ILE A 5 -4.15 22.23 -1.04
C ILE A 5 -4.68 21.75 -2.42
N TRP A 6 -5.61 22.50 -3.02
CA TRP A 6 -6.16 22.24 -4.35
C TRP A 6 -5.13 22.35 -5.49
N GLU A 7 -4.26 23.35 -5.49
CA GLU A 7 -3.20 23.45 -6.51
C GLU A 7 -2.19 22.30 -6.37
N LEU A 8 -1.83 21.91 -5.14
CA LEU A 8 -0.92 20.79 -4.88
C LEU A 8 -1.48 19.45 -5.38
N LEU A 9 -2.79 19.21 -5.19
CA LEU A 9 -3.44 18.00 -5.71
C LEU A 9 -3.44 17.96 -7.24
N LEU A 10 -3.69 19.08 -7.91
CA LEU A 10 -3.67 19.14 -9.38
C LEU A 10 -2.27 18.82 -9.93
N ILE A 11 -1.22 19.37 -9.31
CA ILE A 11 0.17 19.11 -9.68
C ILE A 11 0.53 17.64 -9.42
N LEU A 12 0.10 17.07 -8.29
CA LEU A 12 0.33 15.67 -7.96
C LEU A 12 -0.26 14.73 -9.01
N VAL A 13 -1.47 15.01 -9.49
CA VAL A 13 -2.11 14.21 -10.55
C VAL A 13 -1.29 14.24 -11.84
N ILE A 14 -0.82 15.42 -12.25
CA ILE A 14 0.01 15.56 -13.46
C ILE A 14 1.31 14.76 -13.33
N ILE A 15 2.00 14.83 -12.19
CA ILE A 15 3.21 14.04 -11.93
C ILE A 15 2.91 12.54 -12.01
N LEU A 16 1.78 12.10 -11.44
CA LEU A 16 1.39 10.70 -11.47
C LEU A 16 1.12 10.18 -12.90
N VAL A 17 0.59 11.03 -13.78
CA VAL A 17 0.37 10.70 -15.19
C VAL A 17 1.68 10.69 -15.98
N LEU A 18 2.59 11.65 -15.74
CA LEU A 18 3.87 11.74 -16.45
C LEU A 18 4.85 10.62 -16.06
N PHE A 19 4.98 10.36 -14.76
CA PHE A 19 5.91 9.36 -14.25
C PHE A 19 5.28 7.95 -14.19
N GLY A 20 3.95 7.87 -14.22
CA GLY A 20 3.20 6.65 -13.94
C GLY A 20 3.23 6.27 -12.46
N GLY A 21 2.18 5.61 -11.97
CA GLY A 21 2.10 5.16 -10.57
C GLY A 21 3.17 4.14 -10.17
N SER A 22 3.77 3.42 -11.13
CA SER A 22 4.78 2.39 -10.87
C SER A 22 6.10 2.99 -10.36
N ARG A 23 6.62 4.03 -11.02
CA ARG A 23 7.87 4.70 -10.62
C ARG A 23 7.71 5.40 -9.26
N LEU A 24 6.56 6.05 -9.05
CA LEU A 24 6.28 6.74 -7.80
C LEU A 24 6.06 5.78 -6.63
N ARG A 25 5.52 4.57 -6.87
CA ARG A 25 5.39 3.53 -5.83
C ARG A 25 6.74 2.92 -5.46
N ASN A 26 7.57 2.60 -6.45
CA ASN A 26 8.90 2.03 -6.19
C ASN A 26 9.80 3.01 -5.43
N LEU A 27 9.90 4.27 -5.87
CA LEU A 27 10.70 5.28 -5.15
C LEU A 27 10.01 5.79 -3.88
N GLY A 28 8.69 5.90 -3.88
CA GLY A 28 7.92 6.39 -2.75
C GLY A 28 7.85 5.40 -1.59
N GLY A 29 7.97 4.10 -1.84
CA GLY A 29 8.06 3.08 -0.80
C GLY A 29 9.31 3.26 0.06
N ASP A 30 10.48 3.37 -0.59
CA ASP A 30 11.77 3.51 0.10
C ASP A 30 11.89 4.86 0.82
N LEU A 31 11.55 5.96 0.13
CA LEU A 31 11.54 7.30 0.71
C LEU A 31 10.50 7.43 1.83
N GLY A 32 9.33 6.81 1.64
CA GLY A 32 8.26 6.81 2.63
C GLY A 32 8.64 6.05 3.89
N ALA A 33 9.33 4.92 3.77
CA ALA A 33 9.84 4.16 4.91
C ALA A 33 10.86 4.97 5.72
N ALA A 34 11.82 5.63 5.04
CA ALA A 34 12.81 6.48 5.70
C ALA A 34 12.17 7.67 6.43
N ILE A 35 11.23 8.38 5.79
CA ILE A 35 10.52 9.51 6.39
C ILE A 35 9.63 9.05 7.55
N ARG A 36 9.03 7.86 7.46
CA ARG A 36 8.18 7.31 8.52
C ARG A 36 8.98 6.95 9.77
N GLY A 37 10.17 6.35 9.62
CA GLY A 37 11.09 6.12 10.72
C GLY A 37 11.53 7.42 11.39
N PHE A 38 11.88 8.44 10.59
CA PHE A 38 12.25 9.76 11.11
C PHE A 38 11.10 10.42 11.90
N ARG A 39 9.88 10.37 11.38
CA ARG A 39 8.70 10.90 12.10
C ARG A 39 8.42 10.15 13.39
N ASP A 40 8.53 8.82 13.38
CA ASP A 40 8.28 7.99 14.55
C ASP A 40 9.34 8.27 15.64
N SER A 41 10.63 8.39 15.30
CA SER A 41 11.68 8.79 16.26
C SER A 41 11.53 10.21 16.80
N MET A 42 11.11 11.18 15.97
CA MET A 42 10.81 12.53 16.45
C MET A 42 9.60 12.57 17.40
N LYS A 43 8.64 11.65 17.23
CA LYS A 43 7.51 11.51 18.15
C LYS A 43 7.91 10.83 19.47
N GLU A 44 8.84 9.88 19.42
CA GLU A 44 9.39 9.18 20.59
C GLU A 44 10.18 10.15 21.48
N GLY A 45 11.07 10.96 20.87
CA GLY A 45 11.89 11.94 21.61
C GLY A 45 11.12 13.11 22.23
N ALA A 46 9.82 13.24 21.93
CA ALA A 46 8.93 14.25 22.53
C ALA A 46 8.06 13.68 23.67
N LYS A 47 8.13 12.37 23.96
CA LYS A 47 7.47 11.74 25.11
C LYS A 47 8.52 11.47 26.20
N PRO A 48 8.26 11.81 27.47
CA PRO A 48 9.15 11.42 28.56
C PRO A 48 9.20 9.89 28.66
N ASP A 49 10.41 9.35 28.78
CA ASP A 49 10.75 7.93 28.83
C ASP A 49 9.84 7.12 29.76
N THR A 50 8.84 6.42 29.20
CA THR A 50 8.29 5.17 29.75
C THR A 50 7.47 4.48 28.66
N ALA A 51 8.09 3.56 27.93
CA ALA A 51 7.52 2.29 27.44
C ALA A 51 8.39 1.76 26.29
N ALA A 52 9.37 0.94 26.65
CA ALA A 52 9.85 -0.09 25.73
C ALA A 52 8.77 -1.18 25.61
N ASP A 53 8.78 -1.85 24.46
CA ASP A 53 8.08 -3.10 24.11
C ASP A 53 6.73 -2.99 23.38
N GLU A 54 6.79 -2.97 22.04
CA GLU A 54 5.84 -3.73 21.20
C GLU A 54 6.58 -4.33 19.98
N PRO A 55 6.43 -5.65 19.72
CA PRO A 55 6.99 -6.28 18.54
C PRO A 55 6.12 -5.93 17.32
N ARG A 56 6.51 -4.91 16.54
CA ARG A 56 5.88 -4.68 15.23
C ARG A 56 6.26 -5.83 14.30
N LYS A 57 5.37 -6.81 14.21
CA LYS A 57 5.27 -7.78 13.11
C LYS A 57 5.48 -7.06 11.78
N LEU A 58 6.61 -7.30 11.13
CA LEU A 58 6.75 -7.11 9.68
C LEU A 58 6.20 -8.38 9.02
N ASP A 59 4.89 -8.43 8.86
CA ASP A 59 4.24 -9.39 7.96
C ASP A 59 4.65 -9.08 6.50
N GLN A 60 5.53 -9.95 5.99
CA GLN A 60 5.51 -10.61 4.68
C GLN A 60 5.77 -9.78 3.39
N PRO A 61 6.65 -10.27 2.49
CA PRO A 61 6.90 -9.67 1.18
C PRO A 61 5.66 -9.77 0.28
N ALA A 62 5.21 -8.62 -0.22
CA ALA A 62 4.23 -8.56 -1.29
C ALA A 62 4.83 -9.11 -2.58
N SER A 63 4.54 -10.38 -2.88
CA SER A 63 4.52 -10.88 -4.26
C SER A 63 3.46 -10.10 -5.03
N ALA A 64 3.87 -8.96 -5.59
CA ALA A 64 3.10 -8.18 -6.55
C ALA A 64 3.77 -8.28 -7.93
N GLU A 65 3.93 -9.49 -8.43
CA GLU A 65 4.21 -9.75 -9.84
C GLU A 65 3.25 -10.80 -10.38
N ARG A 66 2.18 -10.35 -11.03
CA ARG A 66 1.77 -10.74 -12.39
C ARG A 66 0.45 -10.08 -12.72
N GLY A 67 0.54 -9.08 -13.61
CA GLY A 67 -0.61 -8.55 -14.29
C GLY A 67 -1.18 -9.57 -15.29
N SER A 68 -2.48 -9.44 -15.52
CA SER A 68 -3.11 -9.49 -16.84
C SER A 68 -2.61 -10.56 -17.81
N GLU A 69 -3.22 -11.74 -17.75
CA GLU A 69 -3.48 -12.54 -18.94
C GLU A 69 -4.98 -12.77 -19.01
N ALA A 70 -5.56 -12.22 -20.08
CA ALA A 70 -6.95 -12.37 -20.45
C ALA A 70 -7.22 -13.78 -20.97
N SER A 71 -8.48 -14.19 -20.84
CA SER A 71 -9.18 -15.06 -21.79
C SER A 71 -8.88 -16.57 -21.75
N ALA A 72 -9.89 -17.34 -21.31
CA ALA A 72 -10.31 -18.68 -21.75
C ALA A 72 -10.94 -19.39 -20.53
N THR A 73 -12.27 -19.36 -20.41
CA THR A 73 -13.16 -20.46 -20.80
C THR A 73 -13.30 -21.56 -19.73
N THR A 74 -14.55 -21.86 -19.40
CA THR A 74 -15.02 -23.15 -18.86
C THR A 74 -14.44 -23.64 -17.53
N ALA A 75 -15.23 -23.45 -16.46
CA ALA A 75 -15.58 -24.47 -15.46
C ALA A 75 -15.98 -23.81 -14.12
N ARG A 76 -17.05 -23.00 -14.14
CA ARG A 76 -17.84 -22.81 -12.93
C ARG A 76 -18.84 -23.94 -12.85
N ASP A 77 -18.43 -25.03 -12.23
CA ASP A 77 -19.37 -26.01 -11.71
C ASP A 77 -18.89 -26.50 -10.33
N PRO A 78 -19.29 -25.80 -9.25
CA PRO A 78 -19.31 -26.40 -7.94
C PRO A 78 -20.69 -27.06 -7.76
N LEU A 79 -20.94 -28.20 -8.42
CA LEU A 79 -22.06 -29.06 -8.08
C LEU A 79 -21.91 -29.47 -6.60
N ALA A 80 -22.65 -28.74 -5.76
CA ALA A 80 -23.54 -29.26 -4.74
C ALA A 80 -23.21 -30.71 -4.32
N LYS A 81 -22.15 -30.86 -3.54
CA LYS A 81 -21.91 -32.06 -2.77
C LYS A 81 -22.76 -31.98 -1.49
N ASP A 82 -23.64 -32.97 -1.36
CA ASP A 82 -23.91 -33.67 -0.10
C ASP A 82 -25.00 -33.19 0.86
N ARG A 83 -26.15 -32.65 0.41
CA ARG A 83 -27.36 -32.63 1.26
C ARG A 83 -28.61 -32.88 0.42
N ASP A 84 -29.53 -33.68 0.97
CA ASP A 84 -30.87 -34.02 0.47
C ASP A 84 -31.02 -35.29 -0.39
N LYS A 85 -31.26 -36.41 0.32
CA LYS A 85 -32.24 -37.51 0.05
C LYS A 85 -31.89 -38.68 0.99
N VAL A 86 -32.72 -39.30 1.83
CA VAL A 86 -34.18 -39.56 1.84
C VAL A 86 -34.81 -40.01 0.53
#